data_AF-A0A8J2XCY5-F1
#
_entry.id   AF-A0A8J2XCY5-F1
#
_cell.length_a   1.000
_cell.length_b   1.000
_cell.length_c   1.000
_cell.angle_alpha   90.00
_cell.angle_beta   90.00
_cell.angle_gamma   90.00
#
_symmetry.space_group_name_H-M   'P 1'
#
loop_
_entity.id
_entity.type
_entity.pdbx_description
1 polymer ?
#
loop_
_entity_poly.entity_id
_entity_poly.type
_entity_poly.pdbx_seq_one_letter_code
_entity_poly.pdbx_strand_id
1 'polypeptide(L)'
;MISYAILSDGSCEDLTYLSESGLPKLSTKDSLLVNQFQMALSKIGVSFYHEFCKSESGKTLYGFYSPVKNAMTLCRGSNKDSKEYIDTLAHESWRTVQDCIDGLENKEITALSELSHQVFIAIVGSPSYLNDYLKVLRSYPVEQSRTDLEALYMARRPDVVLKGLKACAANNFK
;
A
#
# COMPACT_ATOMS: atom_id res chain seq x y z
N MET A 1 -2.46 -8.93 -29.32
CA MET A 1 -3.61 -8.20 -29.90
C MET A 1 -3.52 -6.80 -29.34
N ILE A 2 -3.33 -5.78 -30.16
CA ILE A 2 -3.13 -4.39 -29.71
C ILE A 2 -4.51 -3.80 -29.42
N SER A 3 -4.74 -3.32 -28.21
CA SER A 3 -6.01 -2.72 -27.78
C SER A 3 -5.86 -1.20 -27.70
N TYR A 4 -6.83 -0.46 -28.23
CA TYR A 4 -6.91 1.00 -28.13
C TYR A 4 -8.27 1.37 -27.55
N ALA A 5 -8.35 2.46 -26.76
CA ALA A 5 -9.60 3.10 -26.39
C ALA A 5 -9.68 4.49 -27.03
N ILE A 6 -10.88 4.84 -27.49
CA ILE A 6 -11.19 6.19 -27.95
C ILE A 6 -11.81 6.94 -26.78
N LEU A 7 -11.15 8.01 -26.34
CA LEU A 7 -11.63 8.88 -25.27
C LEU A 7 -12.72 9.84 -25.77
N SER A 8 -13.45 10.46 -24.85
CA SER A 8 -14.55 11.39 -25.16
C SER A 8 -14.14 12.63 -25.94
N ASP A 9 -12.84 12.95 -25.95
CA ASP A 9 -12.25 14.05 -26.74
C ASP A 9 -11.78 13.60 -28.14
N GLY A 10 -12.02 12.33 -28.50
CA GLY A 10 -11.64 11.75 -29.80
C GLY A 10 -10.18 11.31 -29.89
N SER A 11 -9.39 11.46 -28.81
CA SER A 11 -8.03 10.93 -28.77
C SER A 11 -8.04 9.40 -28.63
N CYS A 12 -7.04 8.75 -29.25
CA CYS A 12 -6.81 7.32 -29.11
C CYS A 12 -5.73 7.09 -28.06
N GLU A 13 -6.08 6.36 -27.00
CA GLU A 13 -5.12 5.92 -26.00
C GLU A 13 -4.70 4.48 -26.30
N ASP A 14 -3.38 4.24 -26.35
CA ASP A 14 -2.80 2.92 -26.50
C ASP A 14 -2.98 2.13 -25.20
N LEU A 15 -3.84 1.11 -25.23
CA LEU A 15 -4.11 0.24 -24.09
C LEU A 15 -3.21 -1.00 -24.07
N THR A 16 -2.13 -1.05 -24.83
CA THR A 16 -1.18 -2.17 -24.75
C THR A 16 -0.57 -2.33 -23.36
N TYR A 17 -0.54 -1.28 -22.53
CA TYR A 17 -0.17 -1.38 -21.10
C TYR A 17 -1.16 -2.20 -20.26
N LEU A 18 -2.39 -2.42 -20.74
CA LEU A 18 -3.36 -3.33 -20.12
C LEU A 18 -3.18 -4.80 -20.57
N SER A 19 -2.36 -5.07 -21.60
CA SER A 19 -2.31 -6.37 -22.28
C SER A 19 -1.28 -7.37 -21.72
N GLU A 20 -0.41 -6.96 -20.79
CA GLU A 20 0.46 -7.87 -20.03
C GLU A 20 0.14 -7.78 -18.53
N SER A 21 -0.83 -8.58 -18.06
CA SER A 21 -1.22 -8.73 -16.64
C SER A 21 -1.67 -7.48 -15.87
N GLY A 22 -1.47 -6.27 -16.43
CA GLY A 22 -1.64 -4.99 -15.73
C GLY A 22 -0.66 -4.79 -14.57
N LEU A 23 0.43 -5.58 -14.51
CA LEU A 23 1.47 -5.45 -13.50
C LEU A 23 2.75 -4.87 -14.11
N PRO A 24 3.47 -4.00 -13.40
CA PRO A 24 4.72 -3.46 -13.92
C PRO A 24 5.78 -4.55 -14.00
N LYS A 25 6.69 -4.41 -14.98
CA LYS A 25 7.83 -5.30 -15.13
C LYS A 25 8.79 -5.14 -13.95
N LEU A 26 8.94 -6.20 -13.16
CA LEU A 26 9.80 -6.21 -11.98
C LEU A 26 11.22 -6.69 -12.33
N SER A 27 12.23 -6.09 -11.69
CA SER A 27 13.58 -6.67 -11.69
C SER A 27 13.61 -7.96 -10.87
N THR A 28 14.69 -8.75 -10.97
CA THR A 28 14.87 -9.94 -10.13
C THR A 28 14.86 -9.60 -8.65
N LYS A 29 15.48 -8.47 -8.27
CA LYS A 29 15.52 -7.97 -6.90
C LYS A 29 14.12 -7.60 -6.41
N ASP A 30 13.37 -6.87 -7.23
CA ASP A 30 12.01 -6.42 -6.91
C ASP A 30 11.05 -7.61 -6.79
N SER A 31 11.17 -8.58 -7.70
CA SER A 31 10.38 -9.82 -7.66
C SER A 31 10.63 -10.60 -6.37
N LEU A 32 11.90 -10.71 -5.94
CA LEU A 32 12.24 -11.34 -4.67
C LEU A 32 11.63 -10.59 -3.48
N LEU A 33 11.67 -9.26 -3.50
CA LEU A 33 11.08 -8.44 -2.45
C LEU A 33 9.55 -8.64 -2.37
N VAL A 34 8.86 -8.60 -3.51
CA VAL A 34 7.41 -8.84 -3.59
C VAL A 34 7.05 -10.23 -3.05
N ASN A 35 7.81 -11.26 -3.40
CA ASN A 35 7.61 -12.60 -2.87
C ASN A 35 7.79 -12.64 -1.33
N GLN A 36 8.76 -11.92 -0.78
CA GLN A 36 8.94 -11.84 0.68
C GLN A 36 7.74 -11.22 1.38
N PHE A 37 7.15 -10.17 0.80
CA PHE A 37 5.92 -9.56 1.30
C PHE A 37 4.76 -10.54 1.25
N GLN A 38 4.52 -11.18 0.10
CA GLN A 38 3.42 -12.14 -0.07
C GLN A 38 3.53 -13.31 0.92
N MET A 39 4.74 -13.84 1.13
CA MET A 39 4.98 -14.89 2.12
C MET A 39 4.71 -14.40 3.55
N ALA A 40 5.14 -13.19 3.89
CA ALA A 40 4.94 -12.62 5.22
C ALA A 40 3.45 -12.36 5.50
N LEU A 41 2.72 -11.78 4.54
CA LEU A 41 1.27 -11.54 4.60
C LEU A 41 0.49 -12.85 4.74
N SER A 42 0.81 -13.85 3.90
CA SER A 42 0.17 -15.17 3.98
C SER A 42 0.41 -15.84 5.33
N LYS A 43 1.60 -15.70 5.92
CA LYS A 43 1.92 -16.28 7.23
C LYS A 43 1.08 -15.68 8.37
N ILE A 44 0.64 -14.44 8.24
CA ILE A 44 -0.23 -13.78 9.21
C ILE A 44 -1.72 -13.89 8.84
N GLY A 45 -2.06 -14.70 7.83
CA GLY A 45 -3.46 -14.94 7.43
C GLY A 45 -4.05 -13.89 6.49
N VAL A 46 -3.25 -12.94 6.00
CA VAL A 46 -3.72 -11.90 5.09
C VAL A 46 -3.76 -12.44 3.67
N SER A 47 -4.94 -12.41 3.06
CA SER A 47 -5.12 -12.77 1.66
C SER A 47 -4.58 -11.68 0.74
N PHE A 48 -3.99 -12.05 -0.39
CA PHE A 48 -3.37 -11.10 -1.32
C PHE A 48 -3.94 -11.24 -2.73
N TYR A 49 -4.45 -10.13 -3.28
CA TYR A 49 -5.16 -10.10 -4.56
C TYR A 49 -4.61 -9.04 -5.51
N HIS A 50 -4.77 -9.29 -6.81
CA HIS A 50 -4.57 -8.30 -7.87
C HIS A 50 -5.87 -8.13 -8.65
N GLU A 51 -6.47 -6.95 -8.56
CA GLU A 51 -7.77 -6.66 -9.17
C GLU A 51 -7.74 -5.40 -10.02
N PHE A 52 -8.70 -5.23 -10.91
CA PHE A 52 -8.94 -3.94 -11.57
C PHE A 52 -9.79 -3.07 -10.65
N CYS A 53 -9.18 -2.02 -10.12
CA CYS A 53 -9.89 -1.09 -9.25
C CYS A 53 -10.58 0.01 -10.07
N LYS A 54 -11.75 0.44 -9.61
CA LYS A 54 -12.42 1.60 -10.19
C LYS A 54 -11.73 2.88 -9.71
N SER A 55 -11.38 3.75 -10.66
CA SER A 55 -10.99 5.13 -10.37
C SER A 55 -12.25 5.99 -10.25
N GLU A 56 -12.35 6.81 -9.21
CA GLU A 56 -13.45 7.77 -9.03
C GLU A 56 -12.94 9.19 -9.29
N SER A 57 -13.63 9.93 -10.16
CA SER A 57 -13.54 11.40 -10.31
C SER A 57 -12.14 12.01 -10.13
N GLY A 58 -11.18 11.60 -10.97
CA GLY A 58 -9.82 12.15 -10.97
C GLY A 58 -8.88 11.59 -9.89
N LYS A 59 -9.32 10.63 -9.08
CA LYS A 59 -8.50 9.90 -8.10
C LYS A 59 -8.23 8.49 -8.60
N THR A 60 -6.96 8.10 -8.58
CA THR A 60 -6.51 6.74 -8.94
C THR A 60 -6.27 5.94 -7.67
N LEU A 61 -6.90 4.77 -7.56
CA LEU A 61 -6.64 3.82 -6.47
C LEU A 61 -5.52 2.88 -6.90
N TYR A 62 -4.45 2.81 -6.09
CA TYR A 62 -3.27 1.98 -6.37
C TYR A 62 -3.31 0.64 -5.64
N GLY A 63 -3.95 0.59 -4.48
CA GLY A 63 -4.16 -0.58 -3.65
C GLY A 63 -4.92 -0.21 -2.39
N PHE A 64 -5.31 -1.22 -1.62
CA PHE A 64 -5.87 -1.04 -0.28
C PHE A 64 -5.73 -2.32 0.55
N TYR A 65 -5.55 -2.16 1.86
CA TYR A 65 -5.77 -3.19 2.86
C TYR A 65 -7.17 -3.04 3.49
N SER A 66 -7.87 -4.16 3.66
CA SER A 66 -9.17 -4.22 4.33
C SER A 66 -9.03 -5.03 5.63
N PRO A 67 -9.07 -4.38 6.82
CA PRO A 67 -8.98 -5.08 8.10
C PRO A 67 -10.18 -6.00 8.31
N VAL A 68 -11.37 -5.60 7.84
CA VAL A 68 -12.61 -6.40 7.94
C VAL A 68 -12.51 -7.73 7.19
N LYS A 69 -11.82 -7.76 6.05
CA LYS A 69 -11.67 -8.95 5.21
C LYS A 69 -10.33 -9.67 5.42
N ASN A 70 -9.45 -9.11 6.23
CA ASN A 70 -8.06 -9.54 6.37
C ASN A 70 -7.39 -9.76 4.99
N ALA A 71 -7.54 -8.76 4.12
CA ALA A 71 -7.19 -8.90 2.71
C ALA A 71 -6.54 -7.64 2.16
N MET A 72 -5.49 -7.83 1.36
CA MET A 72 -4.82 -6.78 0.61
C MET A 72 -5.10 -6.95 -0.88
N THR A 73 -5.46 -5.85 -1.53
CA THR A 73 -5.67 -5.78 -2.98
C THR A 73 -4.74 -4.74 -3.57
N LEU A 74 -3.93 -5.12 -4.56
CA LEU A 74 -3.21 -4.18 -5.41
C LEU A 74 -3.93 -4.01 -6.75
N CYS A 75 -4.08 -2.75 -7.17
CA CYS A 75 -4.81 -2.38 -8.37
C CYS A 75 -3.95 -2.54 -9.61
N ARG A 76 -4.39 -3.39 -10.55
CA ARG A 76 -3.78 -3.60 -11.86
C ARG A 76 -3.94 -2.34 -12.72
N GLY A 77 -2.92 -2.00 -13.48
CA GLY A 77 -2.91 -0.86 -14.40
C GLY A 77 -2.75 0.51 -13.74
N SER A 78 -2.95 0.61 -12.41
CA SER A 78 -2.72 1.85 -11.66
C SER A 78 -1.25 2.10 -11.35
N ASN A 79 -0.48 1.04 -11.07
CA ASN A 79 0.94 1.12 -10.75
C ASN A 79 1.78 1.05 -12.03
N LYS A 80 2.39 2.17 -12.44
CA LYS A 80 3.00 2.32 -13.78
C LYS A 80 4.42 1.78 -13.84
N ASP A 81 5.12 1.74 -12.70
CA ASP A 81 6.47 1.20 -12.61
C ASP A 81 6.68 0.33 -11.35
N SER A 82 7.84 -0.33 -11.30
CA SER A 82 8.18 -1.24 -10.20
C SER A 82 8.30 -0.55 -8.85
N LYS A 83 8.70 0.73 -8.83
CA LYS A 83 8.86 1.50 -7.60
C LYS A 83 7.49 1.88 -7.04
N GLU A 84 6.59 2.42 -7.85
CA GLU A 84 5.21 2.71 -7.44
C GLU A 84 4.51 1.47 -6.90
N TYR A 85 4.72 0.32 -7.55
CA TYR A 85 4.17 -0.94 -7.10
C TYR A 85 4.73 -1.38 -5.74
N ILE A 86 6.06 -1.30 -5.54
CA ILE A 86 6.69 -1.65 -4.26
C ILE A 86 6.26 -0.68 -3.16
N ASP A 87 6.24 0.62 -3.43
CA ASP A 87 5.83 1.63 -2.46
C ASP A 87 4.38 1.38 -2.03
N THR A 88 3.48 1.08 -2.98
CA THR A 88 2.07 0.73 -2.67
C THR A 88 1.99 -0.55 -1.85
N LEU A 89 2.70 -1.61 -2.25
CA LEU A 89 2.75 -2.87 -1.50
C LEU A 89 3.23 -2.65 -0.07
N ALA A 90 4.28 -1.85 0.12
CA ALA A 90 4.84 -1.54 1.41
C ALA A 90 3.92 -0.65 2.25
N HIS A 91 3.23 0.32 1.63
CA HIS A 91 2.23 1.16 2.28
C HIS A 91 1.10 0.31 2.88
N GLU A 92 0.45 -0.51 2.05
CA GLU A 92 -0.68 -1.35 2.48
C GLU A 92 -0.21 -2.43 3.47
N SER A 93 0.99 -2.97 3.29
CA SER A 93 1.58 -3.92 4.24
C SER A 93 1.83 -3.29 5.61
N TRP A 94 2.17 -2.00 5.66
CA TRP A 94 2.29 -1.31 6.94
C TRP A 94 0.93 -1.12 7.61
N ARG A 95 -0.13 -0.89 6.85
CA ARG A 95 -1.49 -0.86 7.40
C ARG A 95 -1.91 -2.19 8.01
N THR A 96 -1.46 -3.30 7.45
CA THR A 96 -1.60 -4.62 8.08
C THR A 96 -0.82 -4.73 9.39
N VAL A 97 0.40 -4.17 9.48
CA VAL A 97 1.16 -4.12 10.74
C VAL A 97 0.42 -3.30 11.78
N GLN A 98 -0.16 -2.18 11.38
CA GLN A 98 -0.95 -1.31 12.26
C GLN A 98 -2.21 -2.03 12.80
N ASP A 99 -2.94 -2.77 11.96
CA ASP A 99 -4.09 -3.60 12.38
C ASP A 99 -3.66 -4.71 13.36
N CYS A 100 -2.55 -5.38 13.05
CA CYS A 100 -1.99 -6.45 13.87
C CYS A 100 -1.66 -6.05 15.32
N ILE A 101 -1.35 -4.76 15.59
CA ILE A 101 -1.03 -4.29 16.94
C ILE A 101 -2.19 -4.50 17.90
N ASP A 102 -3.41 -4.27 17.43
CA ASP A 102 -4.61 -4.44 18.24
C ASP A 102 -5.11 -5.89 18.19
N GLY A 103 -4.64 -6.67 17.22
CA GLY A 103 -5.15 -7.96 16.80
C GLY A 103 -5.69 -7.86 15.37
N LEU A 104 -5.32 -8.79 14.49
CA LEU A 104 -5.86 -8.79 13.13
C LEU A 104 -7.39 -8.95 13.15
N GLU A 105 -8.06 -8.42 12.13
CA GLU A 105 -9.53 -8.48 11.96
C GLU A 105 -10.32 -7.53 12.88
N ASN A 106 -9.68 -6.50 13.42
CA ASN A 106 -10.27 -5.65 14.45
C ASN A 106 -11.15 -4.49 13.96
N LYS A 107 -11.48 -4.44 12.66
CA LYS A 107 -12.25 -3.36 11.99
C LYS A 107 -11.63 -1.95 12.06
N GLU A 108 -10.69 -1.73 12.97
CA GLU A 108 -9.97 -0.48 13.22
C GLU A 108 -8.46 -0.70 13.07
N ILE A 109 -7.72 0.37 12.77
CA ILE A 109 -6.27 0.33 12.56
C ILE A 109 -5.65 1.42 13.43
N THR A 110 -4.72 1.05 14.32
CA THR A 110 -4.03 2.01 15.19
C THR A 110 -2.65 2.38 14.66
N ALA A 111 -2.32 3.68 14.65
CA ALA A 111 -1.00 4.14 14.23
C ALA A 111 0.06 3.84 15.31
N LEU A 112 1.24 3.34 14.95
CA LEU A 112 2.34 3.17 15.92
C LEU A 112 2.80 4.50 16.52
N SER A 113 2.65 5.59 15.77
CA SER A 113 2.90 6.95 16.25
C SER A 113 2.00 7.38 17.41
N GLU A 114 0.81 6.78 17.56
CA GLU A 114 -0.05 7.00 18.73
C GLU A 114 0.45 6.26 19.96
N LEU A 115 1.20 5.17 19.75
CA LEU A 115 1.86 4.40 20.78
C LEU A 115 3.30 4.89 21.06
N SER A 116 3.90 5.65 20.14
CA SER A 116 5.27 6.14 20.23
C SER A 116 5.47 7.54 19.64
N HIS A 117 5.63 8.52 20.53
CA HIS A 117 5.91 9.91 20.18
C HIS A 117 7.20 10.11 19.38
N GLN A 118 8.20 9.22 19.56
CA GLN A 118 9.45 9.28 18.81
C GLN A 118 9.27 8.90 17.33
N VAL A 119 8.38 7.94 17.05
CA VAL A 119 8.02 7.56 15.67
C VAL A 119 7.32 8.72 14.97
N PHE A 120 6.41 9.40 15.67
CA PHE A 120 5.74 10.60 15.16
C PHE A 120 6.73 11.72 14.80
N ILE A 121 7.69 12.03 15.69
CA ILE A 121 8.72 13.04 15.42
C ILE A 121 9.59 12.64 14.22
N ALA A 122 9.96 11.36 14.09
CA ALA A 122 10.75 10.88 12.97
C ALA A 122 10.04 11.02 11.61
N ILE A 123 8.70 10.96 11.60
CA ILE A 123 7.87 11.17 10.41
C ILE A 123 7.78 12.66 10.06
N VAL A 124 7.36 13.49 11.02
CA VAL A 124 7.09 14.92 10.81
C VAL A 124 8.38 15.74 10.67
N GLY A 125 9.44 15.33 11.36
CA GLY A 125 10.75 15.99 11.32
C GLY A 125 11.56 15.72 10.06
N SER A 126 11.08 14.87 9.13
CA SER A 126 11.76 14.60 7.87
C SER A 126 11.41 15.69 6.83
N PRO A 127 12.38 16.50 6.36
CA PRO A 127 12.10 17.61 5.44
C PRO A 127 11.47 17.18 4.11
N SER A 128 11.73 15.95 3.69
CA SER A 128 11.16 15.35 2.47
C SER A 128 9.70 14.89 2.63
N TYR A 129 9.15 14.92 3.85
CA TYR A 129 7.78 14.49 4.16
C TYR A 129 6.81 15.64 4.43
N LEU A 130 7.26 16.88 4.55
CA LEU A 130 6.37 18.01 4.85
C LEU A 130 5.30 18.23 3.75
N ASN A 131 5.68 18.09 2.47
CA ASN A 131 4.73 18.22 1.37
C ASN A 131 3.77 17.04 1.28
N ASP A 132 4.24 15.83 1.59
CA ASP A 132 3.41 14.63 1.62
C ASP A 132 2.44 14.67 2.81
N TYR A 133 2.89 15.18 3.96
CA TYR A 133 2.07 15.48 5.13
C TYR A 133 0.92 16.43 4.81
N LEU A 134 1.21 17.56 4.14
CA LEU A 134 0.17 18.51 3.74
C LEU A 134 -0.82 17.93 2.72
N LYS A 135 -0.39 17.01 1.86
CA LYS A 135 -1.28 16.32 0.91
C LYS A 135 -2.21 15.33 1.62
N VAL A 136 -1.68 14.54 2.56
CA VAL A 136 -2.47 13.57 3.34
C VAL A 136 -3.54 14.30 4.17
N LEU A 137 -3.17 15.37 4.89
CA LEU A 137 -4.13 16.16 5.67
C LEU A 137 -5.26 16.77 4.84
N ARG A 138 -5.03 17.05 3.55
CA ARG A 138 -6.05 17.59 2.64
C ARG A 138 -6.92 16.49 2.01
N SER A 139 -6.45 15.25 2.01
CA SER A 139 -7.08 14.15 1.27
C SER A 139 -7.86 13.20 2.17
N TYR A 140 -7.56 13.19 3.46
CA TYR A 140 -8.14 12.26 4.44
C TYR A 140 -8.71 12.99 5.67
N PRO A 141 -9.76 12.46 6.31
CA PRO A 141 -10.17 12.87 7.66
C PRO A 141 -9.01 12.78 8.65
N VAL A 142 -8.98 13.66 9.66
CA VAL A 142 -7.86 13.77 10.62
C VAL A 142 -7.54 12.42 11.29
N GLU A 143 -8.56 11.64 11.61
CA GLU A 143 -8.43 10.30 12.22
C GLU A 143 -7.70 9.31 11.30
N GLN A 144 -7.97 9.33 10.00
CA GLN A 144 -7.30 8.47 9.00
C GLN A 144 -5.92 9.02 8.60
N SER A 145 -5.75 10.34 8.69
CA SER A 145 -4.54 11.03 8.24
C SER A 145 -3.27 10.57 8.95
N ARG A 146 -3.34 10.16 10.23
CA ARG A 146 -2.17 9.71 11.00
C ARG A 146 -1.69 8.34 10.57
N THR A 147 -2.62 7.40 10.48
CA THR A 147 -2.32 6.02 10.10
C THR A 147 -1.81 5.99 8.64
N ASP A 148 -2.41 6.79 7.74
CA ASP A 148 -1.95 6.94 6.35
C ASP A 148 -0.61 7.64 6.23
N LEU A 149 -0.37 8.69 7.03
CA LEU A 149 0.91 9.39 7.01
C LEU A 149 2.06 8.46 7.40
N GLU A 150 1.84 7.65 8.43
CA GLU A 150 2.80 6.66 8.87
C GLU A 150 3.01 5.57 7.81
N ALA A 151 1.95 5.05 7.20
CA ALA A 151 2.05 4.09 6.11
C ALA A 151 2.80 4.69 4.89
N LEU A 152 2.54 5.96 4.56
CA LEU A 152 3.25 6.68 3.50
C LEU A 152 4.73 6.88 3.84
N TYR A 153 5.05 7.11 5.11
CA TYR A 153 6.43 7.17 5.60
C TYR A 153 7.16 5.83 5.47
N MET A 154 6.45 4.76 5.80
CA MET A 154 6.99 3.41 5.82
C MET A 154 7.08 2.76 4.44
N ALA A 155 6.29 3.21 3.47
CA ALA A 155 6.35 2.79 2.08
C ALA A 155 7.78 2.85 1.49
N ARG A 156 8.57 3.85 1.89
CA ARG A 156 9.96 4.03 1.44
C ARG A 156 10.98 3.17 2.20
N ARG A 157 10.54 2.32 3.13
CA ARG A 157 11.37 1.49 4.02
C ARG A 157 10.87 0.04 4.04
N PRO A 158 10.86 -0.64 2.88
CA PRO A 158 10.26 -1.97 2.75
C PRO A 158 10.92 -3.02 3.66
N ASP A 159 12.20 -2.87 4.00
CA ASP A 159 12.89 -3.75 4.94
C ASP A 159 12.33 -3.64 6.38
N VAL A 160 11.94 -2.44 6.79
CA VAL A 160 11.34 -2.20 8.11
C VAL A 160 9.89 -2.70 8.12
N VAL A 161 9.14 -2.50 7.04
CA VAL A 161 7.78 -3.05 6.91
C VAL A 161 7.80 -4.58 6.98
N LEU A 162 8.73 -5.25 6.28
CA LEU A 162 8.88 -6.71 6.36
C LEU A 162 9.25 -7.18 7.77
N LYS A 163 10.04 -6.42 8.53
CA LYS A 163 10.31 -6.73 9.95
C LYS A 163 9.03 -6.61 10.78
N GLY A 164 8.21 -5.59 10.54
CA GLY A 164 6.91 -5.42 11.19
C GLY A 164 5.98 -6.61 10.94
N LEU A 165 5.81 -7.02 9.68
CA LEU A 165 4.99 -8.19 9.33
C LEU A 165 5.49 -9.49 9.98
N LYS A 166 6.81 -9.67 10.05
CA LYS A 166 7.41 -10.83 10.74
C LYS A 166 7.18 -10.81 12.24
N ALA A 167 7.21 -9.63 12.87
CA ALA A 167 6.88 -9.48 14.28
C ALA A 167 5.41 -9.82 14.55
N CYS A 168 4.49 -9.40 13.67
CA CYS A 168 3.09 -9.81 13.71
C CYS A 168 2.92 -11.33 13.67
N ALA A 169 3.63 -12.01 12.77
CA ALA A 169 3.60 -13.46 12.69
C ALA A 169 4.13 -14.17 13.93
N ALA A 170 5.04 -13.53 14.69
CA ALA A 170 5.61 -14.09 15.90
C ALA A 170 4.72 -13.84 17.13
N ASN A 171 3.91 -12.77 17.11
CA ASN A 171 3.06 -12.34 18.21
C ASN A 171 1.60 -12.79 18.09
N ASN A 172 1.23 -13.60 17.09
CA ASN A 172 -0.10 -14.20 16.99
C ASN A 172 -0.34 -15.15 18.18
N PHE A 173 -0.83 -14.58 19.29
CA PHE A 173 -1.50 -15.28 20.38
C PHE A 173 -2.69 -16.03 19.78
N LYS A 174 -2.65 -17.36 19.89
CA LYS A 174 -3.85 -18.20 19.80
C LYS A 174 -4.64 -18.08 21.10
#